data_AF-A0A4Z1HEH5-F1
#
_entry.id   AF-A0A4Z1HEH5-F1
#
_cell.length_a   1.000
_cell.length_b   1.000
_cell.length_c   1.000
_cell.angle_alpha   90.00
_cell.angle_beta   90.00
_cell.angle_gamma   90.00
#
_symmetry.space_group_name_H-M   'P 1'
#
loop_
_entity.id
_entity.type
_entity.pdbx_description
1 polymer ?
#
loop_
_entity_poly.entity_id
_entity_poly.type
_entity_poly.pdbx_seq_one_letter_code
_entity_poly.pdbx_strand_id
1 'polypeptide(L)'
;MSFHCSTCNRYYGSRKALQQHVRDSPAHTLSFYCISCDRSFKSEEALQQHLRHSTLHTLIFGCDDCDQSFDSEEALDQHFRDSHIHQQDIKTPLDVFFCSFPTFNYDRSLPPATSYASLQRHERWHRNSAMSDDAWAGYQLALESELRMWYGAEDDLTAWHALCRAIGIEPLPNTCCTKNTRQYC
;
A
#
# COMPACT_ATOMS: atom_id res chain seq x y z
N MET A 1 -37.35 -52.14 26.16
CA MET A 1 -36.10 -51.35 26.16
C MET A 1 -36.44 -49.94 25.72
N SER A 2 -36.18 -48.94 26.57
CA SER A 2 -36.31 -47.52 26.22
C SER A 2 -34.94 -46.97 25.81
N PHE A 3 -34.91 -46.18 24.75
CA PHE A 3 -33.69 -45.53 24.28
C PHE A 3 -33.80 -44.04 24.62
N HIS A 4 -32.78 -43.46 25.27
CA HIS A 4 -32.81 -42.05 25.66
C HIS A 4 -31.66 -41.27 25.04
N CYS A 5 -31.92 -40.00 24.77
CA CYS A 5 -30.95 -39.02 24.31
C CYS A 5 -30.12 -38.50 25.50
N SER A 6 -28.80 -38.62 25.47
CA SER A 6 -27.93 -38.17 26.57
C SER A 6 -27.81 -36.64 26.67
N THR A 7 -27.96 -35.91 25.56
CA THR A 7 -27.83 -34.44 25.55
C THR A 7 -29.10 -33.72 26.01
N CYS A 8 -30.26 -34.37 25.84
CA CYS A 8 -31.57 -33.74 25.96
C CYS A 8 -32.58 -34.54 26.82
N ASN A 9 -32.16 -35.70 27.34
CA ASN A 9 -32.91 -36.61 28.21
C ASN A 9 -34.32 -37.00 27.71
N ARG A 10 -34.57 -36.95 26.39
CA ARG A 10 -35.82 -37.44 25.79
C ARG A 10 -35.79 -38.94 25.58
N TYR A 11 -36.94 -39.59 25.80
CA TYR A 11 -37.13 -41.03 25.66
C TYR A 11 -37.81 -41.40 24.35
N TYR A 12 -37.36 -42.50 23.75
CA TYR A 12 -37.82 -43.01 22.47
C TYR A 12 -38.12 -44.51 22.57
N GLY A 13 -39.20 -44.93 21.90
CA GLY A 13 -39.65 -46.32 21.87
C GLY A 13 -38.82 -47.25 20.98
N SER A 14 -37.89 -46.71 20.19
CA SER A 14 -37.01 -47.52 19.32
C SER A 14 -35.68 -46.82 19.05
N ARG A 15 -34.66 -47.63 18.70
CA ARG A 15 -33.34 -47.13 18.29
C ARG A 15 -33.41 -46.29 17.01
N LYS A 16 -34.28 -46.66 16.06
CA LYS A 16 -34.53 -45.88 14.83
C LYS A 16 -35.08 -44.48 15.15
N ALA A 17 -36.04 -44.38 16.07
CA ALA A 17 -36.59 -43.09 16.49
C ALA A 17 -35.56 -42.20 17.19
N LEU A 18 -34.69 -42.79 18.04
CA LEU A 18 -33.57 -42.06 18.64
C LEU A 18 -32.57 -41.57 17.58
N GLN A 19 -32.21 -42.41 16.60
CA GLN A 19 -31.28 -42.02 15.53
C GLN A 19 -31.83 -40.90 14.65
N GLN A 20 -33.12 -40.95 14.31
CA GLN A 20 -33.79 -39.88 13.55
C GLN A 20 -33.77 -38.57 14.34
N HIS A 21 -34.07 -38.64 15.64
CA HIS A 21 -34.02 -37.48 16.52
C HIS A 21 -32.63 -36.83 16.58
N VAL A 22 -31.57 -37.63 16.75
CA VAL A 22 -30.18 -37.13 16.77
C VAL A 22 -29.78 -36.51 15.43
N ARG A 23 -30.30 -37.04 14.31
CA ARG A 23 -30.03 -36.50 12.97
C ARG A 23 -30.74 -35.16 12.72
N ASP A 24 -32.01 -35.05 13.10
CA ASP A 24 -32.85 -33.91 12.75
C ASP A 24 -32.82 -32.78 13.79
N SER A 25 -32.31 -33.05 15.00
CA SER A 25 -32.30 -32.05 16.06
C SER A 25 -31.12 -31.09 15.89
N PRO A 26 -31.36 -29.76 15.90
CA PRO A 26 -30.33 -28.73 15.92
C PRO A 26 -29.35 -28.88 17.10
N ALA A 27 -29.81 -29.42 18.22
CA ALA A 27 -29.01 -29.61 19.43
C ALA A 27 -27.98 -30.75 19.31
N HIS A 28 -28.11 -31.59 18.28
CA HIS A 28 -27.24 -32.74 18.01
C HIS A 28 -26.50 -32.65 16.68
N THR A 29 -26.87 -31.68 15.85
CA THR A 29 -26.10 -31.39 14.65
C THR A 29 -24.72 -30.98 15.12
N LEU A 30 -23.70 -31.72 14.66
CA LEU A 30 -22.28 -31.44 14.91
C LEU A 30 -21.99 -30.04 14.39
N SER A 31 -22.20 -29.05 15.25
CA SER A 31 -21.99 -27.64 14.93
C SER A 31 -20.53 -27.35 15.21
N PHE A 32 -19.85 -26.84 14.20
CA PHE A 32 -18.48 -26.39 14.29
C PHE A 32 -18.54 -25.01 14.95
N TYR A 33 -17.94 -24.84 16.13
CA TYR A 33 -18.00 -23.58 16.86
C TYR A 33 -16.64 -22.87 16.83
N CYS A 34 -16.69 -21.55 16.73
CA CYS A 34 -15.50 -20.72 16.85
C CYS A 34 -15.23 -20.45 18.33
N ILE A 35 -14.09 -20.89 18.85
CA ILE A 35 -13.72 -20.76 20.27
C ILE A 35 -13.57 -19.28 20.69
N SER A 36 -13.19 -18.40 19.77
CA SER A 36 -12.90 -16.99 20.12
C SER A 36 -14.12 -16.08 20.10
N CYS A 37 -15.19 -16.43 19.38
CA CYS A 37 -16.42 -15.62 19.32
C CYS A 37 -17.71 -16.39 19.63
N ASP A 38 -17.60 -17.66 20.05
CA ASP A 38 -18.68 -18.56 20.47
C ASP A 38 -19.79 -18.77 19.42
N ARG A 39 -19.52 -18.46 18.14
CA ARG A 39 -20.48 -18.68 17.05
C ARG A 39 -20.48 -20.12 16.57
N SER A 40 -21.67 -20.69 16.39
CA SER A 40 -21.89 -22.03 15.85
C SER A 40 -22.19 -22.02 14.35
N PHE A 41 -21.54 -22.90 13.60
CA PHE A 41 -21.68 -23.07 12.15
C PHE A 41 -22.18 -24.47 11.80
N LYS A 42 -22.93 -24.55 10.70
CA LYS A 42 -23.58 -25.78 10.21
C LYS A 42 -22.63 -26.76 9.51
N SER A 43 -21.41 -26.33 9.17
CA SER A 43 -20.41 -27.15 8.51
C SER A 43 -19.00 -26.61 8.78
N GLU A 44 -17.99 -27.45 8.53
CA GLU A 44 -16.59 -27.09 8.72
C GLU A 44 -16.16 -26.00 7.72
N GLU A 45 -16.64 -26.07 6.48
CA GLU A 45 -16.32 -25.07 5.45
C GLU A 45 -16.85 -23.69 5.83
N ALA A 46 -18.04 -23.64 6.44
CA ALA A 46 -18.62 -22.40 6.94
C ALA A 46 -17.83 -21.82 8.12
N LEU A 47 -17.29 -22.68 9.00
CA LEU A 47 -16.38 -22.25 10.07
C LEU A 47 -15.05 -21.74 9.48
N GLN A 48 -14.46 -22.45 8.52
CA GLN A 48 -13.20 -22.04 7.87
C GLN A 48 -13.33 -20.71 7.13
N GLN A 49 -14.44 -20.50 6.42
CA GLN A 49 -14.74 -19.22 5.78
C GLN A 49 -14.89 -18.09 6.81
N HIS A 50 -15.57 -18.37 7.93
CA HIS A 50 -15.69 -17.42 9.04
C HIS A 50 -14.32 -17.05 9.62
N LEU A 51 -13.44 -18.02 9.89
CA LEU A 51 -12.09 -17.77 10.41
C LEU A 51 -11.24 -16.96 9.42
N ARG A 52 -11.41 -17.17 8.12
CA ARG A 52 -10.67 -16.43 7.09
C ARG A 52 -11.13 -14.97 6.95
N HIS A 53 -12.44 -14.71 7.08
CA HIS A 53 -13.00 -13.38 6.79
C HIS A 53 -13.24 -12.54 8.05
N SER A 54 -13.17 -13.15 9.24
CA SER A 54 -13.37 -12.43 10.48
C SER A 54 -12.08 -11.76 10.89
N THR A 55 -12.08 -10.44 10.99
CA THR A 55 -10.94 -9.61 11.44
C THR A 55 -10.36 -10.00 12.80
N LEU A 56 -11.12 -10.75 13.62
CA LEU A 56 -10.64 -11.32 14.88
C LEU A 56 -9.68 -12.51 14.68
N HIS A 57 -9.65 -13.09 13.48
CA HIS A 57 -8.99 -14.35 13.15
C HIS A 57 -8.11 -14.26 11.91
N THR A 58 -8.39 -13.31 10.99
CA THR A 58 -7.50 -13.05 9.87
C THR A 58 -6.14 -12.68 10.44
N LEU A 59 -5.09 -13.40 10.01
CA LEU A 59 -3.72 -12.96 10.24
C LEU A 59 -3.54 -11.68 9.45
N ILE A 60 -3.73 -10.55 10.13
CA ILE A 60 -3.56 -9.24 9.55
C ILE A 60 -2.05 -8.98 9.56
N PHE A 61 -1.49 -8.74 8.38
CA PHE A 61 -0.10 -8.36 8.24
C PHE A 61 0.01 -6.88 8.61
N GLY A 62 0.53 -6.63 9.82
CA GLY A 62 0.77 -5.29 10.33
C GLY A 62 2.06 -4.71 9.76
N CYS A 63 2.05 -3.41 9.50
CA CYS A 63 3.29 -2.69 9.27
C CYS A 63 3.87 -2.23 10.62
N ASP A 64 5.20 -2.36 10.82
CA ASP A 64 5.83 -1.96 12.09
C ASP A 64 6.08 -0.43 12.15
N ASP A 65 6.33 0.22 11.00
CA ASP A 65 6.54 1.69 10.97
C ASP A 65 5.25 2.51 10.80
N CYS A 66 4.10 1.86 10.56
CA CYS A 66 2.81 2.55 10.58
C CYS A 66 1.68 1.64 11.08
N ASP A 67 0.68 2.21 11.76
CA ASP A 67 -0.44 1.48 12.40
C ASP A 67 -1.47 0.92 11.38
N GLN A 68 -1.03 0.62 10.14
CA GLN A 68 -1.86 0.03 9.09
C GLN A 68 -1.75 -1.49 9.11
N SER A 69 -2.88 -2.15 8.85
CA SER A 69 -2.99 -3.61 8.87
C SER A 69 -3.66 -4.09 7.59
N PHE A 70 -3.05 -5.10 6.96
CA PHE A 70 -3.47 -5.63 5.65
C PHE A 70 -3.93 -7.09 5.74
N ASP A 71 -4.90 -7.47 4.92
CA ASP A 71 -5.49 -8.81 4.91
C ASP A 71 -4.65 -9.86 4.13
N SER A 72 -3.60 -9.43 3.44
CA SER A 72 -2.65 -10.31 2.75
C SER A 72 -1.23 -9.76 2.72
N GLU A 73 -0.26 -10.65 2.49
CA GLU A 73 1.14 -10.29 2.31
C GLU A 73 1.34 -9.45 1.04
N GLU A 74 0.62 -9.73 -0.05
CA GLU A 74 0.72 -8.91 -1.27
C GLU A 74 0.20 -7.48 -1.06
N ALA A 75 -0.83 -7.31 -0.24
CA ALA A 75 -1.35 -6.00 0.12
C ALA A 75 -0.35 -5.23 1.01
N LEU A 76 0.33 -5.92 1.93
CA LEU A 76 1.42 -5.33 2.71
C LEU A 76 2.63 -4.98 1.82
N ASP A 77 3.01 -5.83 0.86
CA ASP A 77 4.13 -5.56 -0.07
C ASP A 77 3.80 -4.41 -1.02
N GLN A 78 2.55 -4.32 -1.51
CA GLN A 78 2.07 -3.17 -2.27
C GLN A 78 2.11 -1.90 -1.41
N HIS A 79 1.71 -1.98 -0.15
CA HIS A 79 1.84 -0.89 0.81
C HIS A 79 3.32 -0.47 0.99
N PHE A 80 4.26 -1.40 1.12
CA PHE A 80 5.69 -1.05 1.17
C PHE A 80 6.20 -0.37 -0.11
N ARG A 81 5.70 -0.77 -1.28
CA ARG A 81 6.06 -0.17 -2.58
C ARG A 81 5.48 1.23 -2.80
N ASP A 82 4.21 1.42 -2.47
CA ASP A 82 3.47 2.65 -2.77
C ASP A 82 3.53 3.67 -1.63
N SER A 83 3.74 3.23 -0.39
CA SER A 83 3.75 4.13 0.76
C SER A 83 5.07 4.88 0.84
N HIS A 84 4.97 6.21 0.75
CA HIS A 84 6.07 7.14 0.96
C HIS A 84 6.81 6.98 2.30
N ILE A 85 6.18 6.32 3.28
CA ILE A 85 6.77 6.00 4.60
C ILE A 85 7.89 4.95 4.47
N HIS A 86 7.77 3.99 3.54
CA HIS A 86 8.70 2.86 3.42
C HIS A 86 9.48 2.81 2.09
N GLN A 87 9.30 3.79 1.21
CA GLN A 87 10.02 3.93 -0.07
C GLN A 87 11.54 4.20 0.07
N GLN A 88 12.19 3.74 1.15
CA GLN A 88 13.62 3.94 1.36
C GLN A 88 14.51 3.27 0.29
N ASP A 89 13.98 2.38 -0.56
CA ASP A 89 14.80 1.65 -1.54
C ASP A 89 14.51 1.94 -3.04
N ILE A 90 13.60 2.86 -3.39
CA ILE A 90 13.54 3.29 -4.80
C ILE A 90 14.67 4.29 -5.02
N LYS A 91 15.73 3.88 -5.73
CA LYS A 91 16.74 4.79 -6.26
C LYS A 91 16.11 5.57 -7.41
N THR A 92 15.51 6.69 -7.07
CA THR A 92 15.00 7.69 -8.02
C THR A 92 16.14 8.16 -8.93
N PRO A 93 15.92 8.49 -10.21
CA PRO A 93 16.84 9.28 -11.03
C PRO A 93 17.57 10.41 -10.28
N LEU A 94 16.90 11.11 -9.34
CA LEU A 94 17.54 12.08 -8.45
C LEU A 94 18.50 11.45 -7.46
N ASP A 95 18.13 10.34 -6.81
CA ASP A 95 19.04 9.61 -5.93
C ASP A 95 20.26 9.11 -6.70
N VAL A 96 20.08 8.60 -7.92
CA VAL A 96 21.18 8.16 -8.79
C VAL A 96 22.11 9.33 -9.11
N PHE A 97 21.56 10.51 -9.42
CA PHE A 97 22.34 11.73 -9.66
C PHE A 97 23.13 12.14 -8.40
N PHE A 98 22.48 12.30 -7.25
CA PHE A 98 23.17 12.74 -6.04
C PHE A 98 24.17 11.71 -5.50
N CYS A 99 23.88 10.41 -5.62
CA CYS A 99 24.80 9.34 -5.25
C CYS A 99 25.98 9.18 -6.21
N SER A 100 25.96 9.83 -7.37
CA SER A 100 27.13 9.87 -8.27
C SER A 100 28.30 10.70 -7.71
N PHE A 101 28.05 11.48 -6.65
CA PHE A 101 29.03 12.27 -5.92
C PHE A 101 29.38 11.57 -4.59
N PRO A 102 30.44 10.73 -4.54
CA PRO A 102 30.72 9.87 -3.39
C PRO A 102 31.12 10.63 -2.12
N THR A 103 31.55 11.88 -2.26
CA THR A 103 31.95 12.77 -1.16
C THR A 103 30.79 13.61 -0.62
N PHE A 104 29.65 13.63 -1.33
CA PHE A 104 28.48 14.40 -0.95
C PHE A 104 27.53 13.53 -0.12
N ASN A 105 27.22 13.99 1.09
CA ASN A 105 26.21 13.34 1.92
C ASN A 105 24.81 13.81 1.49
N TYR A 106 24.15 13.00 0.67
CA TYR A 106 22.82 13.28 0.16
C TYR A 106 21.73 12.88 1.17
N ASP A 107 20.92 13.86 1.56
CA ASP A 107 19.75 13.68 2.41
C ASP A 107 18.47 13.73 1.58
N ARG A 108 17.79 12.59 1.44
CA ARG A 108 16.54 12.45 0.67
C ARG A 108 15.34 13.15 1.32
N SER A 109 15.43 13.52 2.61
CA SER A 109 14.34 14.25 3.30
C SER A 109 14.26 15.72 2.88
N LEU A 110 15.32 16.25 2.26
CA LEU A 110 15.40 17.64 1.84
C LEU A 110 14.87 17.84 0.42
N PRO A 111 14.25 19.00 0.10
CA PRO A 111 13.84 19.31 -1.26
C PRO A 111 15.03 19.23 -2.24
N PRO A 112 14.86 18.66 -3.46
CA PRO A 112 15.95 18.48 -4.42
C PRO A 112 16.76 19.76 -4.71
N ALA A 113 16.09 20.91 -4.76
CA ALA A 113 16.73 22.21 -4.96
C ALA A 113 17.69 22.59 -3.82
N THR A 114 17.36 22.23 -2.58
CA THR A 114 18.21 22.48 -1.41
C THR A 114 19.41 21.53 -1.35
N SER A 115 19.22 20.28 -1.78
CA SER A 115 20.29 19.29 -1.93
C SER A 115 21.27 19.72 -3.03
N TYR A 116 20.77 20.18 -4.18
CA TYR A 116 21.61 20.72 -5.26
C TYR A 116 22.39 21.98 -4.85
N ALA A 117 21.75 22.93 -4.16
CA ALA A 117 22.46 24.10 -3.64
C ALA A 117 23.56 23.75 -2.63
N SER A 118 23.38 22.66 -1.87
CA SER A 118 24.38 22.14 -0.94
C SER A 118 25.52 21.43 -1.68
N LEU A 119 25.22 20.68 -2.74
CA LEU A 119 26.21 20.08 -3.64
C LEU A 119 27.07 21.15 -4.32
N GLN A 120 26.47 22.23 -4.84
CA GLN A 120 27.21 23.35 -5.44
C GLN A 120 28.21 23.99 -4.47
N ARG A 121 27.83 24.12 -3.19
CA ARG A 121 28.70 24.63 -2.12
C ARG A 121 29.82 23.64 -1.78
N HIS A 122 29.52 22.34 -1.76
CA HIS A 122 30.49 21.28 -1.47
C HIS A 122 31.58 21.19 -2.54
N GLU A 123 31.17 21.13 -3.81
CA GLU A 123 32.06 21.01 -4.97
C GLU A 123 32.76 22.33 -5.36
N ARG A 124 32.43 23.43 -4.66
CA ARG A 124 32.97 24.78 -4.90
C ARG A 124 32.84 25.20 -6.37
N TRP A 125 31.71 24.88 -7.00
CA TRP A 125 31.49 25.25 -8.39
C TRP A 125 31.38 26.77 -8.55
N HIS A 126 32.24 27.32 -9.40
CA HIS A 126 32.19 28.72 -9.81
C HIS A 126 31.20 28.90 -10.96
N ARG A 127 30.58 30.09 -11.03
CA ARG A 127 29.65 30.47 -12.10
C ARG A 127 30.34 30.29 -13.46
N ASN A 128 29.74 29.49 -14.36
CA ASN A 128 30.23 29.17 -15.71
C ASN A 128 31.45 28.21 -15.79
N SER A 129 31.63 27.34 -14.81
CA SER A 129 32.56 26.20 -14.95
C SER A 129 31.89 25.09 -15.75
N ALA A 130 32.58 24.48 -16.73
CA ALA A 130 32.04 23.37 -17.53
C ALA A 130 31.53 22.21 -16.65
N MET A 131 32.21 21.93 -15.54
CA MET A 131 31.76 20.90 -14.58
C MET A 131 30.47 21.28 -13.84
N SER A 132 30.24 22.58 -13.63
CA SER A 132 28.99 23.09 -13.04
C SER A 132 27.84 23.02 -14.04
N ASP A 133 28.11 23.29 -15.31
CA ASP A 133 27.11 23.28 -16.37
C ASP A 133 26.67 21.84 -16.70
N ASP A 134 27.62 20.90 -16.77
CA ASP A 134 27.34 19.47 -16.97
C ASP A 134 26.55 18.88 -15.79
N ALA A 135 26.93 19.23 -14.55
CA ALA A 135 26.21 18.76 -13.37
C ALA A 135 24.82 19.39 -13.24
N TRP A 136 24.64 20.65 -13.67
CA TRP A 136 23.33 21.27 -13.76
C TRP A 136 22.45 20.58 -14.80
N ALA A 137 22.98 20.27 -15.98
CA ALA A 137 22.27 19.52 -17.01
C ALA A 137 21.87 18.11 -16.52
N GLY A 138 22.76 17.41 -15.82
CA GLY A 138 22.47 16.11 -15.21
C GLY A 138 21.37 16.18 -14.15
N TYR A 139 21.38 17.21 -13.30
CA TYR A 139 20.34 17.46 -12.32
C TYR A 139 18.98 17.75 -12.96
N GLN A 140 18.95 18.58 -14.02
CA GLN A 140 17.72 18.87 -14.75
C GLN A 140 17.13 17.61 -15.41
N LEU A 141 17.97 16.78 -16.03
CA LEU A 141 17.54 15.52 -16.64
C LEU A 141 17.00 14.53 -15.61
N ALA A 142 17.61 14.47 -14.43
CA ALA A 142 17.14 13.65 -13.31
C ALA A 142 15.77 14.13 -12.80
N LEU A 143 15.56 15.45 -12.68
CA LEU A 143 14.27 16.02 -12.32
C LEU A 143 13.17 15.70 -13.36
N GLU A 144 13.48 15.85 -14.64
CA GLU A 144 12.54 15.54 -15.72
C GLU A 144 12.20 14.03 -15.74
N SER A 145 13.20 13.18 -15.52
CA SER A 145 13.02 11.73 -15.45
C SER A 145 12.18 11.33 -14.24
N GLU A 146 12.37 11.98 -13.09
CA GLU A 146 11.52 11.81 -11.91
C GLU A 146 10.07 12.21 -12.19
N LEU A 147 9.87 13.42 -12.71
CA LEU A 147 8.55 13.91 -13.06
C LEU A 147 7.85 12.94 -14.04
N ARG A 148 8.59 12.41 -15.02
CA ARG A 148 8.08 11.42 -15.94
C ARG A 148 7.80 10.06 -15.28
N MET A 149 8.60 9.63 -14.31
CA MET A 149 8.42 8.39 -13.58
C MET A 149 7.15 8.40 -12.73
N TRP A 150 6.86 9.51 -12.07
CA TRP A 150 5.70 9.64 -11.18
C TRP A 150 4.42 10.08 -11.89
N TYR A 151 4.54 10.94 -12.90
CA TYR A 151 3.38 11.58 -13.53
C TYR A 151 3.19 11.19 -14.99
N GLY A 152 4.20 10.65 -15.68
CA GLY A 152 4.11 10.34 -17.11
C GLY A 152 4.67 11.46 -18.01
N ALA A 153 4.57 11.31 -19.33
CA ALA A 153 5.14 12.27 -20.27
C ALA A 153 4.41 13.64 -20.22
N GLU A 154 5.14 14.73 -20.46
CA GLU A 154 4.64 16.12 -20.41
C GLU A 154 3.46 16.41 -21.36
N ASP A 155 3.22 15.55 -22.34
CA ASP A 155 2.08 15.62 -23.27
C ASP A 155 0.79 14.97 -22.72
N ASP A 156 0.83 14.38 -21.53
CA ASP A 156 -0.34 13.79 -20.88
C ASP A 156 -1.06 14.83 -19.99
N LEU A 157 -2.21 15.31 -20.48
CA LEU A 157 -3.06 16.26 -19.76
C LEU A 157 -3.50 15.74 -18.39
N THR A 158 -3.58 14.42 -18.23
CA THR A 158 -3.97 13.75 -16.98
C THR A 158 -2.89 13.88 -15.92
N ALA A 159 -1.62 13.75 -16.34
CA ALA A 159 -0.44 13.94 -15.52
C ALA A 159 -0.35 15.37 -14.97
N TRP A 160 -0.56 16.34 -15.87
CA TRP A 160 -0.57 17.76 -15.55
C TRP A 160 -1.69 18.12 -14.57
N HIS A 161 -2.90 17.59 -14.79
CA HIS A 161 -4.02 17.80 -13.86
C HIS A 161 -3.80 17.14 -12.49
N ALA A 162 -3.13 15.99 -12.43
CA ALA A 162 -2.74 15.37 -11.16
C ALA A 162 -1.78 16.27 -10.37
N LEU A 163 -0.79 16.85 -11.04
CA LEU A 163 0.14 17.82 -10.44
C LEU A 163 -0.58 19.08 -9.98
N CYS A 164 -1.43 19.69 -10.82
CA CYS A 164 -2.23 20.86 -10.46
C CYS A 164 -3.11 20.62 -9.22
N ARG A 165 -3.69 19.42 -9.08
CA ARG A 165 -4.45 19.06 -7.87
C ARG A 165 -3.56 18.89 -6.65
N ALA A 166 -2.40 18.26 -6.80
CA ALA A 166 -1.45 18.06 -5.70
C ALA A 166 -0.93 19.38 -5.12
N ILE A 167 -0.82 20.41 -5.96
CA ILE A 167 -0.38 21.76 -5.55
C ILE A 167 -1.54 22.76 -5.33
N GLY A 168 -2.80 22.30 -5.41
CA GLY A 168 -3.98 23.08 -5.05
C GLY A 168 -4.40 24.17 -6.04
N ILE A 169 -4.14 24.00 -7.34
CA ILE A 169 -4.55 24.94 -8.39
C ILE A 169 -5.98 24.64 -8.86
N GLU A 170 -6.91 25.60 -8.66
CA GLU A 170 -8.26 25.57 -9.21
C GLU A 170 -8.63 26.93 -9.86
N PRO A 171 -9.30 26.93 -11.04
CA PRO A 171 -9.67 25.77 -11.86
C PRO A 171 -8.49 25.20 -12.65
N LEU A 172 -8.57 23.91 -12.98
CA LEU A 172 -7.51 23.20 -13.69
C LEU A 172 -7.24 23.82 -15.08
N PRO A 173 -5.97 24.10 -15.44
CA PRO A 173 -5.63 24.64 -16.75
C PRO A 173 -6.01 23.68 -17.89
N ASN A 174 -6.57 24.21 -18.98
CA ASN A 174 -7.05 23.42 -20.12
C ASN A 174 -5.94 22.95 -21.07
N THR A 175 -4.70 23.41 -20.88
CA THR A 175 -3.55 23.07 -21.72
C THR A 175 -2.31 22.88 -20.87
N CYS A 176 -1.56 21.80 -21.12
CA CYS A 176 -0.19 21.68 -20.62
C CYS A 176 0.66 22.71 -21.38
N CYS A 177 1.27 23.67 -20.68
CA CYS A 177 2.07 24.73 -21.31
C CYS A 177 3.34 24.14 -21.92
N THR A 178 3.23 23.60 -23.13
CA THR A 178 4.40 23.27 -23.94
C THR A 178 4.88 24.54 -24.64
N LYS A 179 6.17 24.80 -24.46
CA LYS A 179 7.03 25.71 -25.25
C LYS A 179 7.18 27.12 -24.68
N ASN A 180 8.40 27.32 -24.18
CA ASN A 180 9.18 28.54 -24.19
C ASN A 180 8.85 29.45 -25.40
N THR A 181 7.87 30.33 -25.22
CA THR A 181 7.84 31.61 -25.91
C THR A 181 7.85 32.69 -24.85
N ARG A 182 8.99 33.40 -24.79
CA ARG A 182 9.05 34.75 -24.27
C ARG A 182 7.84 35.53 -24.78
N GLN A 183 6.83 35.74 -23.95
CA GLN A 183 5.97 36.90 -24.11
C GLN A 183 5.31 37.25 -22.78
N TYR A 184 5.56 38.49 -22.40
CA TYR A 184 4.96 39.19 -21.29
C TYR A 184 3.44 39.17 -21.36
N CYS A 185 2.86 39.29 -20.15
CA CYS A 185 1.46 39.57 -19.81
C CYS A 185 0.53 38.35 -19.72
#